data_AF-A0A377WKC3-F1
#
_entry.id   AF-A0A377WKC3-F1
#
_cell.length_a   1.000
_cell.length_b   1.000
_cell.length_c   1.000
_cell.angle_alpha   90.00
_cell.angle_beta   90.00
_cell.angle_gamma   90.00
#
_symmetry.space_group_name_H-M   'P 1'
#
loop_
_entity.id
_entity.type
_entity.pdbx_description
1 polymer ?
#
loop_
_entity_poly.entity_id
_entity_poly.type
_entity_poly.pdbx_seq_one_letter_code
_entity_poly.pdbx_strand_id
1 'polypeptide(L)'
;MTSTDARRPAALPCSLRLAIGGALIALMSLNAQAEDGKTAPPPSPDILLGPLFNDVQSAKLFADQKTFADAIPNSDPLMILADYRMQKNQASFDLRHFVELNFTLPKENDTYVPPKGQTLRQHIDGLWPVLTRSTVEVEKWDSLLPLPKPYVVPGGRFREVYYWDSYFTMLGLAESGHWDKVEDMVANFAAEIDAWGHIPNGNRTYYLSRSQPPFFSFMVSLLATHDGDQVLKTYQPQLEKEYRYWMAGADALAPGSADKRAVRMADGALLNRYWDDNDTPRPESWLDDVKTAKKQPESSGNRDLSRPALRRRLRLGFQLPLDGQSAAARHHSHHLDCPGRSQCPDVPSGENPRPRQQGIRGQRWRYAVRCAG
;
A
#
# COMPACT_ATOMS: atom_id res chain seq x y z
N MET A 1 -33.10 -26.52 -86.58
CA MET A 1 -34.47 -26.09 -86.91
C MET A 1 -35.37 -26.41 -85.72
N THR A 2 -36.21 -25.43 -85.37
CA THR A 2 -37.45 -25.50 -84.56
C THR A 2 -37.38 -25.91 -83.08
N SER A 3 -37.52 -24.89 -82.24
CA SER A 3 -38.06 -24.93 -80.87
C SER A 3 -39.56 -25.25 -80.88
N THR A 4 -40.06 -25.92 -79.85
CA THR A 4 -41.37 -25.55 -79.26
C THR A 4 -41.44 -25.92 -77.78
N ASP A 5 -41.82 -24.92 -77.00
CA ASP A 5 -42.05 -24.89 -75.56
C ASP A 5 -43.34 -25.60 -75.09
N ALA A 6 -43.34 -25.87 -73.77
CA ALA A 6 -44.41 -25.60 -72.81
C ALA A 6 -45.14 -26.81 -72.17
N ARG A 7 -44.86 -27.07 -70.89
CA ARG A 7 -45.71 -26.66 -69.72
C ARG A 7 -45.30 -27.41 -68.43
N ARG A 8 -44.93 -26.63 -67.41
CA ARG A 8 -44.98 -26.96 -65.95
C ARG A 8 -46.40 -26.63 -65.41
N PRO A 9 -46.80 -26.80 -64.11
CA PRO A 9 -46.03 -27.14 -62.89
C PRO A 9 -46.75 -28.07 -61.86
N ALA A 10 -46.02 -28.57 -60.86
CA ALA A 10 -46.52 -28.78 -59.50
C ALA A 10 -45.35 -28.73 -58.49
N ALA A 11 -45.54 -28.00 -57.40
CA ALA A 11 -44.55 -27.61 -56.40
C ALA A 11 -44.53 -28.53 -55.17
N LEU A 12 -43.35 -28.68 -54.55
CA LEU A 12 -43.12 -29.12 -53.16
C LEU A 12 -41.65 -28.77 -52.79
N PRO A 13 -41.31 -28.56 -51.50
CA PRO A 13 -41.15 -27.21 -50.95
C PRO A 13 -39.69 -26.77 -50.73
N CYS A 14 -39.57 -25.44 -50.63
CA CYS A 14 -38.37 -24.64 -50.42
C CYS A 14 -37.89 -24.69 -48.95
N SER A 15 -37.35 -25.81 -48.50
CA SER A 15 -36.78 -25.87 -47.15
C SER A 15 -35.71 -26.95 -46.97
N LEU A 16 -34.67 -26.98 -47.83
CA LEU A 16 -33.43 -27.67 -47.46
C LEU A 16 -32.20 -27.36 -48.35
N ARG A 17 -31.92 -26.10 -48.70
CA ARG A 17 -30.62 -25.75 -49.33
C ARG A 17 -30.17 -24.33 -48.95
N LEU A 18 -29.90 -24.12 -47.67
CA LEU A 18 -29.18 -22.93 -47.17
C LEU A 18 -28.58 -23.25 -45.80
N ALA A 19 -27.64 -24.18 -45.75
CA ALA A 19 -26.94 -24.53 -44.50
C ALA A 19 -25.54 -25.13 -44.73
N ILE A 20 -24.79 -24.70 -45.76
CA ILE A 20 -23.37 -25.08 -45.90
C ILE A 20 -22.45 -23.89 -46.28
N GLY A 21 -23.00 -22.67 -46.45
CA GLY A 21 -22.22 -21.46 -46.76
C GLY A 21 -21.98 -20.50 -45.59
N GLY A 22 -22.43 -20.84 -44.37
CA GLY A 22 -22.43 -19.94 -43.20
C GLY A 22 -21.57 -20.40 -42.01
N ALA A 23 -20.85 -21.52 -42.14
CA ALA A 23 -20.10 -22.11 -41.02
C ALA A 23 -18.59 -21.84 -41.05
N LEU A 24 -18.07 -21.09 -42.04
CA LEU A 24 -16.64 -20.81 -42.18
C LEU A 24 -16.25 -19.32 -42.11
N ILE A 25 -17.21 -18.42 -41.85
CA ILE A 25 -16.97 -16.98 -41.62
C ILE A 25 -17.52 -16.53 -40.24
N ALA A 26 -17.72 -17.48 -39.32
CA ALA A 26 -18.09 -17.20 -37.92
C ALA A 26 -17.01 -17.65 -36.91
N LEU A 27 -15.79 -17.91 -37.40
CA LEU A 27 -14.66 -18.40 -36.60
C LEU A 27 -13.45 -17.43 -36.57
N MET A 28 -13.61 -16.18 -37.02
CA MET A 28 -12.54 -15.17 -37.02
C MET A 28 -12.87 -13.88 -36.25
N SER A 29 -13.77 -13.96 -35.25
CA SER A 29 -14.08 -12.81 -34.40
C SER A 29 -14.24 -13.19 -32.92
N LEU A 30 -13.40 -14.10 -32.45
CA LEU A 30 -13.00 -14.14 -31.05
C LEU A 30 -11.49 -13.91 -30.98
N ASN A 31 -11.07 -12.69 -31.34
CA ASN A 31 -9.94 -12.11 -30.60
C ASN A 31 -10.48 -11.82 -29.20
N ALA A 32 -10.52 -12.88 -28.39
CA ALA A 32 -10.54 -12.71 -26.95
C ALA A 32 -9.36 -11.79 -26.65
N GLN A 33 -9.67 -10.59 -26.16
CA GLN A 33 -8.70 -9.81 -25.43
C GLN A 33 -8.23 -10.73 -24.30
N ALA A 34 -7.04 -11.30 -24.46
CA ALA A 34 -6.28 -11.80 -23.34
C ALA A 34 -6.01 -10.55 -22.49
N GLU A 35 -6.93 -10.27 -21.54
CA GLU A 35 -6.55 -9.50 -20.38
C GLU A 35 -5.38 -10.26 -19.76
N ASP A 36 -4.24 -9.61 -19.82
CA ASP A 36 -2.98 -9.97 -19.20
C ASP A 36 -3.25 -10.69 -17.86
N GLY A 37 -2.81 -11.94 -17.75
CA GLY A 37 -3.14 -12.86 -16.66
C GLY A 37 -2.57 -12.41 -15.32
N LYS A 38 -3.08 -11.30 -14.77
CA LYS A 38 -2.77 -10.83 -13.42
C LYS A 38 -3.48 -11.74 -12.44
N THR A 39 -2.73 -12.68 -11.88
CA THR A 39 -3.13 -13.37 -10.64
C THR A 39 -3.51 -12.31 -9.61
N ALA A 40 -4.67 -12.49 -8.97
CA ALA A 40 -5.13 -11.59 -7.92
C ALA A 40 -4.06 -11.43 -6.83
N PRO A 41 -3.94 -10.25 -6.20
CA PRO A 41 -2.98 -10.04 -5.15
C PRO A 41 -3.16 -11.07 -4.02
N PRO A 42 -2.06 -11.53 -3.39
CA PRO A 42 -2.16 -12.44 -2.25
C PRO A 42 -2.99 -11.81 -1.11
N PRO A 43 -3.87 -12.58 -0.45
CA PRO A 43 -4.72 -12.04 0.60
C PRO A 43 -3.90 -11.63 1.82
N SER A 44 -4.35 -10.59 2.52
CA SER A 44 -3.81 -10.20 3.83
C SER A 44 -4.17 -11.24 4.90
N PRO A 45 -3.44 -11.32 6.03
CA PRO A 45 -3.66 -12.33 7.06
C PRO A 45 -5.06 -12.33 7.67
N ASP A 46 -5.70 -11.17 7.79
CA ASP A 46 -7.07 -11.03 8.29
C ASP A 46 -8.11 -11.64 7.35
N ILE A 47 -7.85 -11.64 6.03
CA ILE A 47 -8.69 -12.30 5.03
C ILE A 47 -8.36 -13.79 4.98
N LEU A 48 -7.07 -14.13 4.95
CA LEU A 48 -6.59 -15.50 4.83
C LEU A 48 -7.00 -16.38 6.01
N LEU A 49 -6.92 -15.84 7.23
CA LEU A 49 -7.17 -16.56 8.48
C LEU A 49 -8.49 -16.13 9.15
N GLY A 50 -9.23 -15.17 8.58
CA GLY A 50 -10.60 -14.83 8.94
C GLY A 50 -10.85 -14.74 10.47
N PRO A 51 -11.82 -15.50 11.02
CA PRO A 51 -12.14 -15.47 12.45
C PRO A 51 -10.96 -15.83 13.36
N LEU A 52 -10.09 -16.76 12.95
CA LEU A 52 -8.92 -17.14 13.77
C LEU A 52 -7.99 -15.95 13.95
N PHE A 53 -7.78 -15.14 12.91
CA PHE A 53 -6.97 -13.92 13.02
C PHE A 53 -7.52 -12.95 14.05
N ASN A 54 -8.83 -12.69 13.99
CA ASN A 54 -9.50 -11.81 14.94
C ASN A 54 -9.36 -12.32 16.38
N ASP A 55 -9.53 -13.63 16.59
CA ASP A 55 -9.56 -14.22 17.92
C ASP A 55 -8.16 -14.22 18.55
N VAL A 56 -7.11 -14.51 17.76
CA VAL A 56 -5.71 -14.40 18.21
C VAL A 56 -5.33 -12.96 18.55
N GLN A 57 -5.65 -12.01 17.67
CA GLN A 57 -5.36 -10.59 17.92
C GLN A 57 -6.12 -10.04 19.13
N SER A 58 -7.36 -10.48 19.34
CA SER A 58 -8.20 -10.06 20.47
C SER A 58 -7.76 -10.66 21.80
N ALA A 59 -7.25 -11.90 21.78
CA ALA A 59 -6.71 -12.58 22.95
C ALA A 59 -5.38 -11.99 23.44
N LYS A 60 -4.72 -11.14 22.64
CA LYS A 60 -3.42 -10.51 22.96
C LYS A 60 -2.36 -11.55 23.38
N LEU A 61 -2.26 -12.64 22.62
CA LEU A 61 -1.27 -13.68 22.89
C LEU A 61 0.18 -13.18 22.80
N PHE A 62 0.40 -12.12 22.01
CA PHE A 62 1.70 -11.49 21.80
C PHE A 62 1.64 -10.02 22.22
N ALA A 63 2.76 -9.50 22.72
CA ALA A 63 2.88 -8.10 23.15
C ALA A 63 2.74 -7.12 21.96
N ASP A 64 3.24 -7.52 20.79
CA ASP A 64 3.11 -6.78 19.54
C ASP A 64 2.10 -7.48 18.61
N GLN A 65 1.11 -6.72 18.13
CA GLN A 65 0.09 -7.21 17.19
C GLN A 65 0.66 -7.59 15.82
N LYS A 66 1.82 -7.04 15.45
CA LYS A 66 2.52 -7.39 14.21
C LYS A 66 3.10 -8.80 14.25
N THR A 67 3.38 -9.36 15.44
CA THR A 67 3.93 -10.72 15.57
C THR A 67 3.05 -11.77 14.90
N PHE A 68 1.72 -11.70 15.04
CA PHE A 68 0.83 -12.65 14.38
C PHE A 68 0.49 -12.27 12.94
N ALA A 69 0.56 -10.98 12.57
CA ALA A 69 0.45 -10.56 11.17
C ALA A 69 1.63 -11.07 10.31
N ASP A 70 2.78 -11.31 10.93
CA ASP A 70 4.00 -11.85 10.32
C ASP A 70 4.14 -13.37 10.52
N ALA A 71 3.15 -14.04 11.12
CA ALA A 71 3.19 -15.48 11.35
C ALA A 71 2.90 -16.25 10.04
N ILE A 72 3.66 -17.32 9.81
CA ILE A 72 3.56 -18.14 8.61
C ILE A 72 2.72 -19.38 8.94
N PRO A 73 1.60 -19.65 8.25
CA PRO A 73 0.86 -20.90 8.38
C PRO A 73 1.74 -22.11 8.05
N ASN A 74 1.80 -23.11 8.95
CA ASN A 74 2.60 -24.34 8.74
C ASN A 74 1.93 -25.31 7.75
N SER A 75 0.66 -25.09 7.41
CA SER A 75 -0.12 -25.89 6.48
C SER A 75 -1.24 -25.04 5.86
N ASP A 76 -2.09 -25.66 5.02
CA ASP A 76 -3.13 -24.94 4.30
C ASP A 76 -4.04 -24.16 5.26
N PRO A 77 -4.18 -22.82 5.11
CA PRO A 77 -5.04 -22.01 5.94
C PRO A 77 -6.48 -22.54 6.04
N LEU A 78 -7.02 -23.16 4.99
CA LEU A 78 -8.35 -23.76 5.04
C LEU A 78 -8.42 -24.96 6.00
N MET A 79 -7.36 -25.77 6.07
CA MET A 79 -7.27 -26.89 7.02
C MET A 79 -7.13 -26.39 8.45
N ILE A 80 -6.24 -25.43 8.68
CA ILE A 80 -6.07 -24.79 10.00
C ILE A 80 -7.40 -24.18 10.47
N LEU A 81 -8.15 -23.51 9.58
CA LEU A 81 -9.44 -22.93 9.92
C LEU A 81 -10.53 -23.99 10.20
N ALA A 82 -10.51 -25.12 9.49
CA ALA A 82 -11.42 -26.23 9.77
C ALA A 82 -11.15 -26.82 11.16
N ASP A 83 -9.88 -27.11 11.46
CA ASP A 83 -9.45 -27.64 12.77
C ASP A 83 -9.78 -26.66 13.90
N TYR A 84 -9.50 -25.38 13.69
CA TYR A 84 -9.85 -24.33 14.66
C TYR A 84 -11.34 -24.32 14.96
N ARG A 85 -12.21 -24.40 13.95
CA ARG A 85 -13.67 -24.41 14.13
C ARG A 85 -14.15 -25.62 14.92
N MET A 86 -13.52 -26.79 14.74
CA MET A 86 -13.85 -28.01 15.46
C MET A 86 -13.41 -27.98 16.92
N GLN A 87 -12.29 -27.31 17.20
CA GLN A 87 -11.66 -27.33 18.53
C GLN A 87 -12.08 -26.14 19.41
N LYS A 88 -12.35 -24.95 18.85
CA LYS A 88 -12.47 -23.69 19.63
C LYS A 88 -13.53 -23.67 20.73
N ASN A 89 -14.56 -24.51 20.65
CA ASN A 89 -15.64 -24.60 21.63
C ASN A 89 -15.47 -25.78 22.60
N GLN A 90 -14.39 -26.55 22.49
CA GLN A 90 -14.09 -27.65 23.39
C GLN A 90 -13.52 -27.12 24.71
N ALA A 91 -13.90 -27.73 25.83
CA ALA A 91 -13.50 -27.26 27.16
C ALA A 91 -11.97 -27.28 27.39
N SER A 92 -11.23 -28.14 26.67
CA SER A 92 -9.78 -28.28 26.75
C SER A 92 -9.02 -27.42 25.73
N PHE A 93 -9.70 -26.58 24.95
CA PHE A 93 -9.05 -25.81 23.90
C PHE A 93 -8.19 -24.68 24.47
N ASP A 94 -6.91 -24.65 24.07
CA ASP A 94 -5.98 -23.56 24.36
C ASP A 94 -5.53 -22.89 23.06
N LEU A 95 -5.91 -21.61 22.90
CA LEU A 95 -5.63 -20.86 21.68
C LEU A 95 -4.13 -20.63 21.46
N ARG A 96 -3.34 -20.48 22.53
CA ARG A 96 -1.89 -20.28 22.44
C ARG A 96 -1.21 -21.52 21.87
N HIS A 97 -1.49 -22.69 22.44
CA HIS A 97 -0.98 -23.96 21.97
C HIS A 97 -1.41 -24.25 20.54
N PHE A 98 -2.66 -23.94 20.19
CA PHE A 98 -3.14 -24.05 18.81
C PHE A 98 -2.30 -23.19 17.85
N VAL A 99 -2.00 -21.94 18.21
CA VAL A 99 -1.16 -21.05 17.40
C VAL A 99 0.26 -21.58 17.28
N GLU A 100 0.89 -21.99 18.38
CA GLU A 100 2.27 -22.48 18.41
C GLU A 100 2.45 -23.76 17.58
N LEU A 101 1.42 -24.60 17.46
CA LEU A 101 1.43 -25.81 16.63
C LEU A 101 1.25 -25.49 15.13
N ASN A 102 0.38 -24.54 14.81
CA ASN A 102 -0.07 -24.30 13.43
C ASN A 102 0.67 -23.17 12.70
N PHE A 103 1.47 -22.38 13.41
CA PHE A 103 2.15 -21.22 12.82
C PHE A 103 3.62 -21.15 13.23
N THR A 104 4.46 -20.77 12.28
CA THR A 104 5.83 -20.35 12.52
C THR A 104 5.83 -18.86 12.83
N LEU A 105 6.17 -18.50 14.07
CA LEU A 105 6.26 -17.11 14.51
C LEU A 105 7.59 -16.48 14.08
N PRO A 106 7.62 -15.16 13.84
CA PRO A 106 8.81 -14.51 13.33
C PRO A 106 9.87 -14.41 14.45
N LYS A 107 11.08 -14.89 14.17
CA LYS A 107 12.20 -14.92 15.14
C LYS A 107 12.56 -13.53 15.63
N GLU A 108 12.95 -13.41 16.90
CA GLU A 108 13.56 -12.19 17.42
C GLU A 108 14.88 -11.90 16.70
N ASN A 109 15.19 -10.62 16.49
CA ASN A 109 16.48 -10.25 15.89
C ASN A 109 17.60 -10.49 16.91
N ASP A 110 18.75 -10.95 16.42
CA ASP A 110 19.95 -11.02 17.24
C ASP A 110 20.30 -9.63 17.79
N THR A 111 20.73 -9.59 19.05
CA THR A 111 21.18 -8.35 19.67
C THR A 111 22.52 -7.95 19.07
N TYR A 112 22.55 -6.88 18.29
CA TYR A 112 23.80 -6.31 17.82
C TYR A 112 24.49 -5.53 18.94
N VAL A 113 25.67 -5.99 19.35
CA VAL A 113 26.51 -5.29 20.33
C VAL A 113 27.69 -4.67 19.58
N PRO A 114 27.78 -3.34 19.48
CA PRO A 114 28.93 -2.70 18.84
C PRO A 114 30.22 -3.00 19.62
N PRO A 115 31.34 -3.29 18.94
CA PRO A 115 32.64 -3.41 19.58
C PRO A 115 33.00 -2.16 20.38
N LYS A 116 33.70 -2.34 21.51
CA LYS A 116 34.18 -1.21 22.33
C LYS A 116 35.11 -0.31 21.52
N GLY A 117 34.90 1.00 21.60
CA GLY A 117 35.75 2.00 20.96
C GLY A 117 35.44 2.28 19.49
N GLN A 118 34.37 1.70 18.93
CA GLN A 118 33.93 1.98 17.56
C GLN A 118 33.42 3.43 17.43
N THR A 119 33.81 4.11 16.34
CA THR A 119 33.25 5.43 16.00
C THR A 119 31.81 5.31 15.47
N LEU A 120 31.06 6.41 15.49
CA LEU A 120 29.69 6.43 14.94
C LEU A 120 29.64 5.98 13.48
N ARG A 121 30.59 6.43 12.64
CA ARG A 121 30.66 6.04 11.23
C ARG A 121 30.88 4.54 11.07
N GLN A 122 31.91 4.00 11.74
CA GLN A 122 32.19 2.56 11.70
C GLN A 122 31.01 1.73 12.20
N HIS A 123 30.27 2.23 13.21
CA HIS A 123 29.07 1.57 13.71
C HIS A 123 27.97 1.50 12.65
N ILE A 124 27.69 2.63 11.97
CA ILE A 124 26.71 2.70 10.88
C ILE A 124 27.10 1.77 9.73
N ASP A 125 28.35 1.83 9.27
CA ASP A 125 28.85 0.97 8.18
C ASP A 125 28.74 -0.51 8.54
N GLY A 126 29.03 -0.85 9.80
CA GLY A 126 28.92 -2.20 10.34
C GLY A 126 27.48 -2.71 10.50
N LEU A 127 26.47 -1.82 10.46
CA LEU A 127 25.06 -2.19 10.56
C LEU A 127 24.43 -2.51 9.21
N TRP A 128 24.97 -2.08 8.07
CA TRP A 128 24.37 -2.38 6.77
C TRP A 128 24.16 -3.87 6.53
N PRO A 129 25.15 -4.77 6.81
CA PRO A 129 24.93 -6.20 6.67
C PRO A 129 23.88 -6.75 7.65
N VAL A 130 23.84 -6.21 8.87
CA VAL A 130 22.91 -6.62 9.94
C VAL A 130 21.46 -6.26 9.58
N LEU A 131 21.28 -5.15 8.87
CA LEU A 131 19.98 -4.65 8.42
C LEU A 131 19.60 -5.14 7.01
N THR A 132 20.50 -5.81 6.30
CA THR A 132 20.20 -6.36 4.97
C THR A 132 19.41 -7.65 5.09
N ARG A 133 18.37 -7.80 4.27
CA ARG A 133 17.58 -9.02 4.09
C ARG A 133 17.59 -9.41 2.61
N SER A 134 17.36 -10.69 2.35
CA SER A 134 17.19 -11.22 0.99
C SER A 134 16.08 -12.25 1.03
N THR A 135 15.02 -12.00 0.26
CA THR A 135 13.79 -12.82 0.24
C THR A 135 13.31 -12.98 -1.19
N VAL A 136 14.20 -13.52 -2.04
CA VAL A 136 13.89 -13.85 -3.44
C VAL A 136 12.75 -14.87 -3.52
N GLU A 137 12.73 -15.80 -2.57
CA GLU A 137 11.64 -16.73 -2.33
C GLU A 137 11.12 -16.53 -0.90
N VAL A 138 9.83 -16.76 -0.73
CA VAL A 138 9.14 -16.69 0.56
C VAL A 138 8.35 -17.98 0.75
N GLU A 139 8.16 -18.38 2.00
CA GLU A 139 7.35 -19.56 2.33
C GLU A 139 5.91 -19.37 1.83
N LYS A 140 5.27 -20.49 1.50
CA LYS A 140 3.87 -20.46 1.07
C LYS A 140 3.01 -19.87 2.18
N TRP A 141 2.15 -18.92 1.82
CA TRP A 141 1.27 -18.18 2.73
C TRP A 141 1.96 -17.22 3.71
N ASP A 142 3.27 -16.99 3.58
CA ASP A 142 3.92 -15.88 4.28
C ASP A 142 3.23 -14.56 3.87
N SER A 143 3.08 -13.65 4.83
CA SER A 143 2.64 -12.30 4.52
C SER A 143 3.75 -11.49 3.87
N LEU A 144 5.02 -11.91 3.90
CA LEU A 144 6.12 -11.27 3.21
C LEU A 144 6.00 -11.47 1.69
N LEU A 145 6.24 -10.41 0.93
CA LEU A 145 6.25 -10.42 -0.52
C LEU A 145 7.69 -10.57 -1.02
N PRO A 146 7.94 -11.44 -2.03
CA PRO A 146 9.28 -11.67 -2.52
C PRO A 146 9.83 -10.43 -3.24
N LEU A 147 11.15 -10.22 -3.13
CA LEU A 147 11.87 -9.14 -3.81
C LEU A 147 13.07 -9.73 -4.55
N PRO A 148 13.34 -9.32 -5.80
CA PRO A 148 14.37 -9.94 -6.63
C PRO A 148 15.80 -9.70 -6.12
N LYS A 149 16.02 -8.66 -5.32
CA LYS A 149 17.34 -8.24 -4.82
C LYS A 149 17.37 -8.08 -3.30
N PRO A 150 18.54 -8.13 -2.67
CA PRO A 150 18.69 -7.75 -1.26
C PRO A 150 18.21 -6.31 -0.99
N TYR A 151 17.75 -6.06 0.23
CA TYR A 151 17.26 -4.75 0.65
C TYR A 151 17.60 -4.48 2.12
N VAL A 152 17.68 -3.20 2.49
CA VAL A 152 17.92 -2.77 3.88
C VAL A 152 16.59 -2.49 4.57
N VAL A 153 16.42 -3.00 5.80
CA VAL A 153 15.24 -2.74 6.64
C VAL A 153 15.55 -1.68 7.72
N PRO A 154 14.55 -0.97 8.27
CA PRO A 154 14.77 0.00 9.35
C PRO A 154 15.33 -0.63 10.65
N GLY A 155 14.99 -1.89 10.92
CA GLY A 155 15.44 -2.65 12.09
C GLY A 155 14.38 -2.81 13.18
N GLY A 156 14.66 -3.68 14.16
CA GLY A 156 13.73 -4.00 15.24
C GLY A 156 12.49 -4.74 14.74
N ARG A 157 11.29 -4.24 15.07
CA ARG A 157 10.01 -4.86 14.64
C ARG A 157 9.74 -4.75 13.13
N PHE A 158 10.45 -3.85 12.45
CA PHE A 158 10.37 -3.61 11.02
C PHE A 158 11.31 -4.57 10.29
N ARG A 159 10.74 -5.66 9.77
CA ARG A 159 11.47 -6.81 9.20
C ARG A 159 11.31 -6.91 7.68
N GLU A 160 10.68 -5.90 7.09
CA GLU A 160 10.37 -5.73 5.68
C GLU A 160 10.97 -4.42 5.18
N VAL A 161 11.14 -4.27 3.87
CA VAL A 161 11.51 -2.97 3.29
C VAL A 161 10.37 -1.98 3.52
N TYR A 162 10.71 -0.72 3.73
CA TYR A 162 9.76 0.39 3.81
C TYR A 162 10.08 1.43 2.76
N TYR A 163 9.07 1.90 2.04
CA TYR A 163 9.26 2.69 0.83
C TYR A 163 10.04 4.00 1.08
N TRP A 164 9.50 4.93 1.86
CA TRP A 164 10.14 6.25 2.00
C TRP A 164 11.41 6.22 2.87
N ASP A 165 11.46 5.34 3.90
CA ASP A 165 12.65 5.12 4.74
C ASP A 165 13.85 4.75 3.87
N SER A 166 13.61 3.92 2.86
CA SER A 166 14.64 3.43 1.95
C SER A 166 15.34 4.54 1.19
N TYR A 167 14.67 5.65 0.84
CA TYR A 167 15.36 6.76 0.17
C TYR A 167 16.43 7.37 1.07
N PHE A 168 16.12 7.59 2.36
CA PHE A 168 17.08 8.14 3.31
C PHE A 168 18.19 7.13 3.64
N THR A 169 17.87 5.84 3.70
CA THR A 169 18.88 4.77 3.81
C THR A 169 19.80 4.74 2.59
N MET A 170 19.26 4.87 1.37
CA MET A 170 20.02 4.89 0.13
C MET A 170 20.99 6.08 0.05
N LEU A 171 20.63 7.24 0.60
CA LEU A 171 21.57 8.37 0.73
C LEU A 171 22.79 7.98 1.58
N GLY A 172 22.58 7.27 2.70
CA GLY A 172 23.67 6.77 3.54
C GLY A 172 24.51 5.68 2.86
N LEU A 173 23.86 4.76 2.15
CA LEU A 173 24.53 3.73 1.35
C LEU A 173 25.40 4.36 0.24
N ALA A 174 24.88 5.34 -0.48
CA ALA A 174 25.62 6.08 -1.50
C ALA A 174 26.84 6.81 -0.90
N GLU A 175 26.67 7.47 0.26
CA GLU A 175 27.77 8.17 0.95
C GLU A 175 28.88 7.22 1.39
N SER A 176 28.52 5.99 1.77
CA SER A 176 29.44 4.91 2.16
C SER A 176 29.93 4.05 0.99
N GLY A 177 29.59 4.41 -0.26
CA GLY A 177 30.08 3.77 -1.47
C GLY A 177 29.37 2.46 -1.87
N HIS A 178 28.25 2.13 -1.22
CA HIS A 178 27.44 0.93 -1.49
C HIS A 178 26.43 1.16 -2.63
N TRP A 179 26.92 1.56 -3.80
CA TRP A 179 26.08 1.82 -4.98
C TRP A 179 25.41 0.56 -5.54
N ASP A 180 26.02 -0.60 -5.34
CA ASP A 180 25.41 -1.91 -5.59
C ASP A 180 24.07 -2.08 -4.86
N LYS A 181 24.02 -1.66 -3.59
CA LYS A 181 22.80 -1.72 -2.77
C LYS A 181 21.77 -0.68 -3.17
N VAL A 182 22.22 0.51 -3.59
CA VAL A 182 21.34 1.55 -4.13
C VAL A 182 20.65 1.03 -5.40
N GLU A 183 21.41 0.43 -6.33
CA GLU A 183 20.86 -0.18 -7.55
C GLU A 183 19.86 -1.30 -7.22
N ASP A 184 20.24 -2.22 -6.33
CA ASP A 184 19.38 -3.34 -5.89
C ASP A 184 18.05 -2.83 -5.30
N MET A 185 18.06 -1.76 -4.50
CA MET A 185 16.85 -1.18 -3.93
C MET A 185 15.97 -0.49 -4.99
N VAL A 186 16.55 0.23 -5.96
CA VAL A 186 15.77 0.79 -7.09
C VAL A 186 15.12 -0.33 -7.90
N ALA A 187 15.85 -1.42 -8.18
CA ALA A 187 15.34 -2.57 -8.91
C ALA A 187 14.19 -3.27 -8.16
N ASN A 188 14.29 -3.40 -6.83
CA ASN A 188 13.22 -3.94 -5.99
C ASN A 188 11.94 -3.10 -6.07
N PHE A 189 12.04 -1.78 -5.93
CA PHE A 189 10.88 -0.89 -6.02
C PHE A 189 10.26 -0.86 -7.42
N ALA A 190 11.08 -0.93 -8.47
CA ALA A 190 10.59 -1.11 -9.83
C ALA A 190 9.79 -2.42 -9.98
N ALA A 191 10.27 -3.52 -9.40
CA ALA A 191 9.58 -4.81 -9.42
C ALA A 191 8.24 -4.76 -8.67
N GLU A 192 8.17 -4.05 -7.53
CA GLU A 192 6.90 -3.84 -6.83
C GLU A 192 5.89 -3.04 -7.66
N ILE A 193 6.35 -1.98 -8.34
CA ILE A 193 5.51 -1.20 -9.27
C ILE A 193 4.97 -2.10 -10.39
N ASP A 194 5.80 -2.99 -10.92
CA ASP A 194 5.39 -3.87 -12.00
C ASP A 194 4.41 -4.97 -11.54
N ALA A 195 4.64 -5.56 -10.36
CA ALA A 195 3.79 -6.60 -9.80
C ALA A 195 2.45 -6.07 -9.25
N TRP A 196 2.49 -4.96 -8.51
CA TRP A 196 1.37 -4.47 -7.69
C TRP A 196 0.77 -3.15 -8.19
N GLY A 197 1.35 -2.57 -9.23
CA GLY A 197 0.92 -1.28 -9.81
C GLY A 197 1.37 -0.07 -9.01
N HIS A 198 2.00 -0.26 -7.86
CA HIS A 198 2.53 0.78 -6.97
C HIS A 198 3.53 0.16 -5.99
N ILE A 199 4.29 1.00 -5.30
CA ILE A 199 5.14 0.57 -4.18
C ILE A 199 4.27 0.52 -2.92
N PRO A 200 4.05 -0.64 -2.29
CA PRO A 200 3.30 -0.72 -1.04
C PRO A 200 4.05 -0.03 0.11
N ASN A 201 3.38 0.19 1.25
CA ASN A 201 4.02 0.77 2.44
C ASN A 201 5.32 0.02 2.83
N GLY A 202 5.26 -1.30 2.75
CA GLY A 202 6.40 -2.21 2.75
C GLY A 202 6.03 -3.52 2.08
N ASN A 203 6.99 -4.44 1.89
CA ASN A 203 6.77 -5.68 1.13
C ASN A 203 6.01 -6.75 1.93
N ARG A 204 4.80 -6.42 2.43
CA ARG A 204 3.87 -7.33 3.12
C ARG A 204 2.49 -7.30 2.48
N THR A 205 1.77 -8.42 2.46
CA THR A 205 0.42 -8.54 1.88
C THR A 205 -0.57 -7.55 2.50
N TYR A 206 -0.48 -7.32 3.81
CA TYR A 206 -1.33 -6.35 4.52
C TYR A 206 -1.00 -4.87 4.23
N TYR A 207 0.07 -4.60 3.49
CA TYR A 207 0.45 -3.27 2.99
C TYR A 207 0.05 -3.01 1.54
N LEU A 208 -0.37 -4.01 0.75
CA LEU A 208 -0.78 -3.85 -0.65
C LEU A 208 -1.98 -2.90 -0.87
N SER A 209 -2.67 -2.50 0.20
CA SER A 209 -3.80 -1.57 0.16
C SER A 209 -3.41 -0.10 0.15
N ARG A 210 -2.12 0.23 0.36
CA ARG A 210 -1.61 1.61 0.43
C ARG A 210 -0.13 1.69 0.09
N SER A 211 0.32 2.88 -0.31
CA SER A 211 1.73 3.16 -0.61
C SER A 211 2.48 3.76 0.60
N GLN A 212 3.41 4.67 0.37
CA GLN A 212 4.04 5.61 1.31
C GLN A 212 4.36 6.93 0.56
N PRO A 213 4.99 7.95 1.17
CA PRO A 213 5.40 9.16 0.43
C PRO A 213 6.23 8.78 -0.82
N PRO A 214 5.89 9.28 -2.01
CA PRO A 214 6.46 8.76 -3.26
C PRO A 214 7.87 9.29 -3.52
N PHE A 215 8.88 8.50 -3.10
CA PHE A 215 10.29 8.82 -3.26
C PHE A 215 11.00 8.08 -4.41
N PHE A 216 10.31 7.23 -5.17
CA PHE A 216 10.94 6.45 -6.25
C PHE A 216 11.60 7.32 -7.32
N SER A 217 11.00 8.45 -7.69
CA SER A 217 11.65 9.42 -8.60
C SER A 217 12.96 9.98 -8.03
N PHE A 218 13.03 10.17 -6.71
CA PHE A 218 14.26 10.63 -6.04
C PHE A 218 15.30 9.51 -5.95
N MET A 219 14.86 8.27 -5.71
CA MET A 219 15.72 7.08 -5.72
C MET A 219 16.36 6.85 -7.10
N VAL A 220 15.55 6.92 -8.17
CA VAL A 220 16.03 6.81 -9.55
C VAL A 220 16.97 7.96 -9.90
N SER A 221 16.65 9.19 -9.47
CA SER A 221 17.52 10.36 -9.66
C SER A 221 18.85 10.22 -8.92
N LEU A 222 18.84 9.68 -7.69
CA LEU A 222 20.05 9.41 -6.91
C LEU A 222 20.95 8.42 -7.66
N LEU A 223 20.40 7.29 -8.13
CA LEU A 223 21.16 6.31 -8.90
C LEU A 223 21.73 6.90 -10.21
N ALA A 224 20.96 7.75 -10.88
CA ALA A 224 21.40 8.45 -12.09
C ALA A 224 22.60 9.39 -11.84
N THR A 225 22.81 9.89 -10.62
CA THR A 225 24.01 10.68 -10.29
C THR A 225 25.31 9.87 -10.35
N HIS A 226 25.21 8.54 -10.25
CA HIS A 226 26.35 7.62 -10.32
C HIS A 226 26.45 6.93 -11.69
N ASP A 227 25.34 6.40 -12.22
CA ASP A 227 25.34 5.57 -13.44
C ASP A 227 24.95 6.34 -14.72
N GLY A 228 24.59 7.63 -14.58
CA GLY A 228 24.22 8.52 -15.67
C GLY A 228 22.75 8.46 -16.10
N ASP A 229 22.37 9.37 -17.00
CA ASP A 229 20.98 9.61 -17.41
C ASP A 229 20.27 8.41 -18.06
N GLN A 230 21.01 7.37 -18.47
CA GLN A 230 20.40 6.15 -19.00
C GLN A 230 19.51 5.46 -17.96
N VAL A 231 19.82 5.59 -16.67
CA VAL A 231 18.98 5.11 -15.55
C VAL A 231 17.57 5.70 -15.63
N LEU A 232 17.44 6.99 -15.96
CA LEU A 232 16.14 7.65 -16.06
C LEU A 232 15.27 7.02 -17.16
N LYS A 233 15.89 6.65 -18.29
CA LYS A 233 15.20 5.97 -19.39
C LYS A 233 14.82 4.54 -19.03
N THR A 234 15.71 3.83 -18.33
CA THR A 234 15.47 2.45 -17.89
C THR A 234 14.25 2.36 -16.97
N TYR A 235 14.11 3.28 -16.02
CA TYR A 235 13.02 3.28 -15.04
C TYR A 235 11.83 4.18 -15.39
N GLN A 236 11.84 4.84 -16.57
CA GLN A 236 10.74 5.68 -17.05
C GLN A 236 9.38 4.93 -17.01
N PRO A 237 9.26 3.67 -17.45
CA PRO A 237 7.96 2.97 -17.43
C PRO A 237 7.39 2.84 -16.01
N GLN A 238 8.23 2.57 -15.01
CA GLN A 238 7.80 2.42 -13.62
C GLN A 238 7.48 3.79 -12.99
N LEU A 239 8.24 4.85 -13.31
CA LEU A 239 7.92 6.22 -12.89
C LEU A 239 6.55 6.65 -13.42
N GLU A 240 6.25 6.38 -14.68
CA GLU A 240 4.93 6.67 -15.27
C GLU A 240 3.82 5.83 -14.64
N LYS A 241 4.09 4.54 -14.37
CA LYS A 241 3.10 3.64 -13.74
C LYS A 241 2.77 4.08 -12.31
N GLU A 242 3.78 4.46 -11.51
CA GLU A 242 3.55 5.00 -10.18
C GLU A 242 2.77 6.32 -10.23
N TYR A 243 3.11 7.23 -11.17
CA TYR A 243 2.36 8.46 -11.37
C TYR A 243 0.88 8.17 -11.67
N ARG A 244 0.58 7.21 -12.56
CA ARG A 244 -0.80 6.80 -12.86
C ARG A 244 -1.52 6.21 -11.64
N TYR A 245 -0.83 5.52 -10.74
CA TYR A 245 -1.40 5.06 -9.47
C TYR A 245 -1.85 6.23 -8.57
N TRP A 246 -1.04 7.28 -8.45
CA TRP A 246 -1.38 8.48 -7.69
C TRP A 246 -2.51 9.28 -8.33
N MET A 247 -2.55 9.33 -9.66
CA MET A 247 -3.55 10.06 -10.45
C MET A 247 -4.80 9.26 -10.79
N ALA A 248 -4.93 8.03 -10.29
CA ALA A 248 -6.07 7.17 -10.60
C ALA A 248 -7.41 7.84 -10.27
N GLY A 249 -8.28 7.95 -11.28
CA GLY A 249 -9.62 8.57 -11.17
C GLY A 249 -9.66 10.09 -11.39
N ALA A 250 -8.50 10.75 -11.52
CA ALA A 250 -8.41 12.22 -11.57
C ALA A 250 -9.19 12.87 -12.72
N ASP A 251 -9.20 12.26 -13.90
CA ASP A 251 -9.83 12.82 -15.10
C ASP A 251 -11.36 12.90 -15.00
N ALA A 252 -11.97 12.03 -14.20
CA ALA A 252 -13.41 11.98 -14.00
C ALA A 252 -13.90 12.89 -12.84
N LEU A 253 -13.00 13.55 -12.11
CA LEU A 253 -13.37 14.35 -10.95
C LEU A 253 -14.05 15.66 -11.36
N ALA A 254 -15.21 15.92 -10.77
CA ALA A 254 -15.82 17.25 -10.76
C ALA A 254 -15.11 18.17 -9.75
N PRO A 255 -15.12 19.51 -9.92
CA PRO A 255 -14.62 20.43 -8.90
C PRO A 255 -15.26 20.19 -7.53
N GLY A 256 -14.45 20.17 -6.48
CA GLY A 256 -14.89 19.88 -5.11
C GLY A 256 -15.04 18.39 -4.78
N SER A 257 -14.62 17.48 -5.66
CA SER A 257 -14.71 16.02 -5.45
C SER A 257 -13.34 15.36 -5.31
N ALA A 258 -13.34 14.14 -4.78
CA ALA A 258 -12.15 13.33 -4.62
C ALA A 258 -12.45 11.86 -4.89
N ASP A 259 -11.51 11.16 -5.51
CA ASP A 259 -11.55 9.72 -5.75
C ASP A 259 -10.16 9.16 -5.44
N LYS A 260 -10.12 8.14 -4.58
CA LYS A 260 -8.88 7.54 -4.07
C LYS A 260 -7.89 8.62 -3.62
N ARG A 261 -6.75 8.71 -4.31
CA ARG A 261 -5.60 9.57 -4.06
C ARG A 261 -5.69 10.91 -4.78
N ALA A 262 -6.66 11.13 -5.66
CA ALA A 262 -6.83 12.37 -6.42
C ALA A 262 -7.93 13.26 -5.80
N VAL A 263 -7.70 14.57 -5.78
CA VAL A 263 -8.64 15.58 -5.30
C VAL A 263 -8.70 16.72 -6.30
N ARG A 264 -9.89 17.05 -6.79
CA ARG A 264 -10.12 18.25 -7.58
C ARG A 264 -10.70 19.33 -6.68
N MET A 265 -9.93 20.38 -6.44
CA MET A 265 -10.32 21.53 -5.63
C MET A 265 -11.46 22.32 -6.29
N ALA A 266 -12.13 23.19 -5.52
CA ALA A 266 -13.26 23.98 -6.03
C ALA A 266 -12.89 24.94 -7.17
N ASP A 267 -11.63 25.41 -7.19
CA ASP A 267 -11.05 26.24 -8.27
C ASP A 267 -10.57 25.42 -9.48
N GLY A 268 -10.77 24.11 -9.47
CA GLY A 268 -10.35 23.20 -10.53
C GLY A 268 -8.93 22.64 -10.38
N ALA A 269 -8.14 23.12 -9.41
CA ALA A 269 -6.79 22.62 -9.17
C ALA A 269 -6.82 21.12 -8.81
N LEU A 270 -5.89 20.36 -9.39
CA LEU A 270 -5.78 18.92 -9.17
C LEU A 270 -4.60 18.65 -8.23
N LEU A 271 -4.89 18.00 -7.10
CA LEU A 271 -3.93 17.65 -6.07
C LEU A 271 -4.07 16.17 -5.70
N ASN A 272 -3.10 15.66 -4.93
CA ASN A 272 -3.17 14.33 -4.34
C ASN A 272 -3.39 14.38 -2.84
N ARG A 273 -4.00 13.32 -2.32
CA ARG A 273 -4.11 13.01 -0.88
C ARG A 273 -3.64 11.58 -0.64
N TYR A 274 -3.28 11.27 0.60
CA TYR A 274 -3.09 9.88 1.00
C TYR A 274 -4.43 9.16 1.12
N TRP A 275 -4.44 7.90 0.71
CA TRP A 275 -5.62 7.06 0.70
C TRP A 275 -5.19 5.58 0.72
N ASP A 276 -5.79 4.82 1.64
CA ASP A 276 -5.73 3.36 1.69
C ASP A 276 -7.06 2.83 1.12
N ASP A 277 -6.95 1.85 0.22
CA ASP A 277 -8.10 1.31 -0.49
C ASP A 277 -9.02 0.49 0.43
N ASN A 278 -8.50 0.02 1.58
CA ASN A 278 -9.26 -0.69 2.62
C ASN A 278 -9.77 0.26 3.72
N ASP A 279 -10.87 -0.14 4.36
CA ASP A 279 -11.49 0.54 5.51
C ASP A 279 -11.72 -0.40 6.71
N THR A 280 -10.99 -1.51 6.74
CA THR A 280 -10.94 -2.47 7.85
C THR A 280 -9.85 -2.10 8.87
N PRO A 281 -9.82 -2.66 10.08
CA PRO A 281 -8.69 -2.49 10.98
C PRO A 281 -7.39 -3.00 10.34
N ARG A 282 -6.25 -2.39 10.66
CA ARG A 282 -4.93 -2.82 10.18
C ARG A 282 -4.53 -4.17 10.78
N PRO A 283 -4.13 -5.19 10.01
CA PRO A 283 -3.69 -6.47 10.57
C PRO A 283 -2.58 -6.35 11.61
N GLU A 284 -1.59 -5.49 11.37
CA GLU A 284 -0.44 -5.21 12.23
C GLU A 284 -0.75 -4.33 13.46
N SER A 285 -2.00 -3.83 13.59
CA SER A 285 -2.47 -2.98 14.70
C SER A 285 -3.97 -3.19 14.98
N TRP A 286 -4.42 -4.44 14.83
CA TRP A 286 -5.83 -4.81 14.71
C TRP A 286 -6.70 -4.33 15.89
N LEU A 287 -6.30 -4.69 17.09
CA LEU A 287 -7.05 -4.43 18.32
C LEU A 287 -7.03 -2.95 18.68
N ASP A 288 -5.93 -2.25 18.39
CA ASP A 288 -5.83 -0.81 18.63
C ASP A 288 -6.76 -0.04 17.69
N ASP A 289 -6.81 -0.42 16.42
CA ASP A 289 -7.75 0.15 15.45
C ASP A 289 -9.21 -0.17 15.82
N VAL A 290 -9.50 -1.41 16.23
CA VAL A 290 -10.84 -1.83 16.69
C VAL A 290 -11.28 -1.01 17.92
N LYS A 291 -10.42 -0.87 18.93
CA LYS A 291 -10.73 -0.07 20.13
C LYS A 291 -10.92 1.40 19.79
N THR A 292 -10.07 1.95 18.92
CA THR A 292 -10.15 3.35 18.50
C THR A 292 -11.46 3.61 17.75
N ALA A 293 -11.84 2.72 16.83
CA ALA A 293 -13.11 2.80 16.12
C ALA A 293 -14.34 2.63 17.02
N LYS A 294 -14.27 1.77 18.05
CA LYS A 294 -15.37 1.58 19.02
C LYS A 294 -15.68 2.83 19.83
N LYS A 295 -14.69 3.72 20.05
CA LYS A 295 -14.90 5.00 20.75
C LYS A 295 -15.70 6.02 19.92
N GLN A 296 -15.86 5.81 18.61
CA GLN A 296 -16.68 6.67 17.77
C GLN A 296 -18.16 6.24 17.81
N PRO A 297 -19.10 7.18 18.01
CA PRO A 297 -20.53 6.93 17.89
C PRO A 297 -20.90 6.44 16.48
N GLU A 298 -21.82 5.48 16.36
CA GLU A 298 -22.30 5.01 15.05
C GLU A 298 -23.16 6.06 14.30
N SER A 299 -23.72 7.03 15.03
CA SER A 299 -24.77 7.94 14.57
C SER A 299 -24.27 9.36 14.28
N SER A 300 -23.03 9.55 13.85
CA SER A 300 -22.47 10.88 13.64
C SER A 300 -23.12 11.68 12.50
N GLY A 301 -24.02 11.08 11.69
CA GLY A 301 -24.75 11.73 10.58
C GLY A 301 -23.85 12.20 9.42
N ASN A 302 -22.55 12.33 9.68
CA ASN A 302 -21.50 12.73 8.79
C ASN A 302 -20.71 11.49 8.37
N ARG A 303 -20.72 11.20 7.06
CA ARG A 303 -19.99 10.07 6.46
C ARG A 303 -18.50 10.09 6.78
N ASP A 304 -17.92 11.28 6.95
CA ASP A 304 -16.51 11.47 7.30
C ASP A 304 -16.17 11.12 8.76
N LEU A 305 -17.19 10.97 9.61
CA LEU A 305 -17.09 10.58 11.01
C LEU A 305 -17.57 9.13 11.25
N SER A 306 -17.76 8.35 10.19
CA SER A 306 -18.11 6.94 10.28
C SER A 306 -16.92 6.08 10.72
N ARG A 307 -17.19 4.90 11.29
CA ARG A 307 -16.11 3.95 11.67
C ARG A 307 -15.25 3.51 10.48
N PRO A 308 -15.78 3.22 9.27
CA PRO A 308 -14.96 2.97 8.09
C PRO A 308 -14.08 4.17 7.71
N ALA A 309 -14.61 5.39 7.76
CA ALA A 309 -13.82 6.60 7.50
C ALA A 309 -12.68 6.78 8.52
N LEU A 310 -12.95 6.51 9.81
CA LEU A 310 -11.91 6.53 10.85
C LEU A 310 -10.84 5.45 10.62
N ARG A 311 -11.23 4.21 10.29
CA ARG A 311 -10.27 3.13 9.99
C ARG A 311 -9.39 3.48 8.80
N ARG A 312 -9.99 4.05 7.74
CA ARG A 312 -9.22 4.57 6.61
C ARG A 312 -8.24 5.64 7.05
N ARG A 313 -8.63 6.59 7.92
CA ARG A 313 -7.70 7.59 8.49
C ARG A 313 -6.57 6.96 9.33
N LEU A 314 -6.87 5.94 10.13
CA LEU A 314 -5.86 5.23 10.93
C LEU A 314 -4.84 4.53 10.02
N ARG A 315 -5.29 3.96 8.91
CA ARG A 315 -4.42 3.43 7.85
C ARG A 315 -3.47 4.47 7.24
N LEU A 316 -3.86 5.76 7.27
CA LEU A 316 -3.02 6.87 6.82
C LEU A 316 -2.07 7.42 7.90
N GLY A 317 -2.36 7.19 9.18
CA GLY A 317 -1.51 7.66 10.28
C GLY A 317 -0.06 7.18 10.15
N PHE A 318 0.11 5.96 9.63
CA PHE A 318 1.39 5.30 9.34
C PHE A 318 2.00 5.64 7.96
N GLN A 319 1.34 6.50 7.18
CA GLN A 319 1.81 6.98 5.87
C GLN A 319 2.67 8.24 5.99
N LEU A 320 2.55 8.94 7.11
CA LEU A 320 3.30 10.14 7.44
C LEU A 320 3.97 9.89 8.80
N PRO A 321 5.14 10.45 9.10
CA PRO A 321 5.76 10.39 10.44
C PRO A 321 5.00 11.26 11.46
N LEU A 322 3.69 11.38 11.30
CA LEU A 322 2.77 12.18 12.12
C LEU A 322 1.92 11.26 13.02
N ASP A 323 2.45 10.10 13.38
CA ASP A 323 1.86 9.24 14.41
C ASP A 323 1.57 10.09 15.66
N GLY A 324 0.30 10.19 16.01
CA GLY A 324 -0.17 10.96 17.17
C GLY A 324 -0.07 12.48 17.04
N GLN A 325 0.42 13.05 15.92
CA GLN A 325 0.44 14.49 15.74
C GLN A 325 -0.89 15.01 15.22
N SER A 326 -1.44 15.90 16.02
CA SER A 326 -2.69 16.62 15.90
C SER A 326 -3.05 17.25 14.53
N ALA A 327 -2.18 17.27 13.52
CA ALA A 327 -2.47 17.87 12.22
C ALA A 327 -3.57 17.09 11.44
N ALA A 328 -3.55 15.76 11.48
CA ALA A 328 -4.60 14.94 10.87
C ALA A 328 -5.90 14.91 11.70
N ALA A 329 -5.79 15.10 13.03
CA ALA A 329 -6.93 15.05 13.95
C ALA A 329 -7.65 16.40 14.12
N ARG A 330 -6.99 17.55 13.93
CA ARG A 330 -7.55 18.89 14.21
C ARG A 330 -8.44 19.47 13.12
N HIS A 331 -8.50 18.91 11.91
CA HIS A 331 -9.16 19.61 10.80
C HIS A 331 -10.70 19.71 10.86
N HIS A 332 -11.34 19.21 11.92
CA HIS A 332 -12.78 19.38 12.12
C HIS A 332 -13.21 20.01 13.45
N SER A 333 -12.28 20.32 14.36
CA SER A 333 -12.65 21.01 15.61
C SER A 333 -12.97 22.50 15.42
N HIS A 334 -12.59 23.09 14.28
CA HIS A 334 -12.79 24.52 14.01
C HIS A 334 -14.03 24.85 13.15
N HIS A 335 -14.84 23.86 12.78
CA HIS A 335 -16.09 24.08 12.05
C HIS A 335 -17.35 23.92 12.92
N LEU A 336 -17.18 23.69 14.22
CA LEU A 336 -18.24 23.77 15.21
C LEU A 336 -17.87 24.94 16.12
N ASP A 337 -18.80 25.90 16.24
CA ASP A 337 -18.70 27.19 16.94
C ASP A 337 -18.02 28.36 16.21
N CYS A 338 -18.76 28.92 15.25
CA CYS A 338 -18.73 30.36 14.98
C CYS A 338 -20.19 30.86 14.87
N PRO A 339 -20.82 31.31 15.97
CA PRO A 339 -22.02 32.13 15.85
C PRO A 339 -21.58 33.53 15.40
N GLY A 340 -22.23 34.02 14.33
CA GLY A 340 -22.49 35.44 14.04
C GLY A 340 -21.35 36.45 14.18
N ARG A 341 -21.01 37.13 13.07
CA ARG A 341 -20.34 38.43 13.08
C ARG A 341 -21.07 39.41 14.01
N SER A 342 -20.52 39.63 15.21
CA SER A 342 -20.52 40.91 15.93
C SER A 342 -19.98 40.67 17.35
N GLN A 343 -19.03 41.51 17.78
CA GLN A 343 -18.47 41.64 19.15
C GLN A 343 -17.13 40.90 19.38
N CYS A 344 -16.04 41.61 19.14
CA CYS A 344 -14.78 41.43 19.87
C CYS A 344 -14.56 42.69 20.71
N PRO A 345 -14.35 42.62 22.04
CA PRO A 345 -13.86 43.76 22.80
C PRO A 345 -12.32 43.79 22.78
N ASP A 346 -11.78 45.00 22.67
CA ASP A 346 -10.34 45.29 22.69
C ASP A 346 -9.67 44.91 24.03
N VAL A 347 -8.45 44.35 23.97
CA VAL A 347 -7.58 44.14 25.15
C VAL A 347 -6.28 44.92 24.96
N PRO A 348 -5.86 45.76 25.94
CA PRO A 348 -4.71 46.64 25.80
C PRO A 348 -3.36 45.95 26.07
N SER A 349 -2.35 46.54 25.44
CA SER A 349 -0.93 46.21 25.42
C SER A 349 -0.20 46.37 26.76
N GLY A 350 0.65 45.39 27.10
CA GLY A 350 1.70 45.51 28.12
C GLY A 350 2.92 44.64 27.76
N GLU A 351 4.00 45.29 27.31
CA GLU A 351 5.37 44.75 27.17
C GLU A 351 5.98 44.49 28.58
N ASN A 352 7.04 43.72 28.89
CA ASN A 352 8.25 43.16 28.25
C ASN A 352 8.98 42.31 29.37
N PRO A 353 10.23 41.79 29.28
CA PRO A 353 11.04 41.21 28.19
C PRO A 353 11.77 39.86 28.51
N ARG A 354 11.98 39.05 27.45
CA ARG A 354 13.19 38.28 27.04
C ARG A 354 13.68 37.01 27.79
N PRO A 355 14.47 36.09 27.13
CA PRO A 355 15.12 36.22 25.82
C PRO A 355 14.79 35.12 24.76
N ARG A 356 15.07 35.49 23.51
CA ARG A 356 14.94 34.72 22.27
C ARG A 356 15.98 33.60 22.18
N GLN A 357 15.59 32.45 21.65
CA GLN A 357 16.44 31.67 20.75
C GLN A 357 15.77 31.60 19.37
N GLN A 358 16.53 31.98 18.35
CA GLN A 358 16.18 31.86 16.94
C GLN A 358 16.32 30.39 16.51
N GLY A 359 15.33 29.89 15.78
CA GLY A 359 15.37 28.57 15.14
C GLY A 359 14.38 28.49 13.98
N ILE A 360 14.86 28.89 12.80
CA ILE A 360 14.46 28.48 11.44
C ILE A 360 12.94 28.43 11.15
N ARG A 361 12.47 29.48 10.47
CA ARG A 361 11.14 29.55 9.84
C ARG A 361 10.99 28.45 8.79
N GLY A 362 9.84 27.78 8.82
CA GLY A 362 9.44 26.76 7.86
C GLY A 362 9.53 27.26 6.43
N GLN A 363 10.34 26.56 5.62
CA GLN A 363 10.33 26.75 4.18
C GLN A 363 9.08 26.11 3.60
N ARG A 364 8.27 26.93 2.92
CA ARG A 364 7.21 26.48 2.02
C ARG A 364 7.87 25.90 0.78
N TRP A 365 7.78 24.58 0.60
CA TRP A 365 8.11 23.93 -0.65
C TRP A 365 7.08 24.33 -1.71
N ARG A 366 7.47 25.22 -2.62
CA ARG A 366 6.74 25.47 -3.88
C ARG A 366 7.40 24.61 -4.95
N TYR A 367 6.68 23.58 -5.41
CA TYR A 367 7.04 22.89 -6.64
C TYR A 367 6.86 23.84 -7.82
N ALA A 368 7.96 24.18 -8.50
CA ALA A 368 7.94 24.84 -9.79
C ALA A 368 8.51 23.87 -10.82
N VAL A 369 7.64 23.23 -11.58
CA VAL A 369 8.02 22.53 -12.81
C VAL A 369 8.33 23.61 -13.83
N ARG A 370 9.62 23.80 -14.14
CA ARG A 370 10.05 24.59 -15.29
C ARG A 370 10.18 23.62 -16.46
N CYS A 371 9.20 23.66 -17.37
CA CYS A 371 9.37 23.06 -18.69
C CYS A 371 10.42 23.89 -19.44
N ALA A 372 11.54 23.27 -19.81
CA ALA A 372 12.46 23.84 -20.79
C ALA A 372 11.84 23.63 -22.19
N GLY A 373 11.73 24.74 -22.94
CA GLY A 373 11.57 24.73 -24.39
C GLY A 373 12.91 24.90 -25.07
#